data_AF-A0A6C0CXD3-F1
#
_entry.id   AF-A0A6C0CXD3-F1
#
_cell.length_a   1.000
_cell.length_b   1.000
_cell.length_c   1.000
_cell.angle_alpha   90.00
_cell.angle_beta   90.00
_cell.angle_gamma   90.00
#
_symmetry.space_group_name_H-M   'P 1'
#
loop_
_entity.id
_entity.type
_entity.pdbx_description
1 polymer ?
#
loop_
_entity_poly.entity_id
_entity_poly.type
_entity_poly.pdbx_seq_one_letter_code
_entity_poly.pdbx_strand_id
1 'polypeptide(L)'
;MKCEYCNTDLKTNSSLKYHQKTARYCLIKQGLLEPECEHIIIEEHICEYCKKNLSTKHVLNSHLLTCIIKIENEEKNKKQQQIIQHNKQIEEIKNNYERQIEEIKNNYGRQIEELKIQIREKDNIIASIASQPKTVTNNNNSRSTTNNRQLIINNLIPLTEDEYKKLPEMLTPEHIEQDVLGYIQVASEFLKNKAICTDLSRKMVTHKDENGKLVTDPNMNNLSIKMFNVLTEKSRQIIGQKSLELNDQHSKNEIDNEEFINKACKLSQLRVNIIKMASGDDKNEEDDTENNYINFRIKCIDDVCSNIYERER
;
A
#
# COMPACT_ATOMS: atom_id res chain seq x y z
N MET A 1 -37.94 -85.00 -5.59
CA MET A 1 -39.15 -84.45 -4.94
C MET A 1 -39.96 -83.73 -6.00
N LYS A 2 -41.25 -84.03 -6.12
CA LYS A 2 -42.06 -83.58 -7.25
C LYS A 2 -42.87 -82.34 -6.87
N CYS A 3 -42.89 -81.34 -7.74
CA CYS A 3 -43.68 -80.14 -7.48
C CYS A 3 -45.17 -80.40 -7.74
N GLU A 4 -46.01 -80.14 -6.74
CA GLU A 4 -47.46 -80.41 -6.79
C GLU A 4 -48.20 -79.56 -7.83
N TYR A 5 -47.67 -78.39 -8.21
CA TYR A 5 -48.33 -77.48 -9.15
C TYR A 5 -47.96 -77.77 -10.61
N CYS A 6 -46.75 -78.27 -10.88
CA CYS A 6 -46.27 -78.44 -12.25
C CYS A 6 -45.70 -79.81 -12.58
N ASN A 7 -45.68 -80.71 -11.59
CA ASN A 7 -45.15 -82.06 -11.69
C ASN A 7 -43.69 -82.16 -12.13
N THR A 8 -42.89 -81.09 -12.01
CA THR A 8 -41.44 -81.12 -12.27
C THR A 8 -40.71 -81.79 -11.12
N ASP A 9 -39.80 -82.71 -11.42
CA ASP A 9 -38.98 -83.40 -10.44
C ASP A 9 -37.72 -82.59 -10.10
N LEU A 10 -37.56 -82.29 -8.81
CA LEU A 10 -36.46 -81.49 -8.27
C LEU A 10 -35.59 -82.31 -7.32
N LYS A 11 -34.29 -82.03 -7.36
CA LYS A 11 -33.26 -82.82 -6.66
C LYS A 11 -33.27 -82.67 -5.14
N THR A 12 -33.65 -81.50 -4.61
CA THR A 12 -33.61 -81.21 -3.16
C THR A 12 -34.87 -80.47 -2.69
N ASN A 13 -35.15 -80.53 -1.38
CA ASN A 13 -36.28 -79.82 -0.77
C ASN A 13 -36.14 -78.30 -0.89
N SER A 14 -34.92 -77.76 -0.72
CA SER A 14 -34.64 -76.33 -0.88
C SER A 14 -34.92 -75.87 -2.31
N SER A 15 -34.53 -76.65 -3.31
CA SER A 15 -34.84 -76.38 -4.72
C SER A 15 -36.34 -76.44 -5.00
N LEU A 16 -37.06 -77.40 -4.39
CA LEU A 16 -38.52 -77.50 -4.49
C LEU A 16 -39.22 -76.26 -3.91
N LYS A 17 -38.84 -75.84 -2.71
CA LYS A 17 -39.41 -74.64 -2.06
C LYS A 17 -39.13 -73.37 -2.85
N TYR A 18 -37.90 -73.21 -3.34
CA TYR A 18 -37.57 -72.06 -4.18
C TYR A 18 -38.40 -72.07 -5.46
N HIS A 19 -38.45 -73.20 -6.15
CA HIS A 19 -39.21 -73.39 -7.37
C HIS A 19 -40.71 -73.10 -7.21
N GLN A 20 -41.35 -73.60 -6.15
CA GLN A 20 -42.77 -73.32 -5.88
C GLN A 20 -43.03 -71.83 -5.63
N LYS A 21 -42.06 -71.10 -5.06
CA LYS A 21 -42.16 -69.67 -4.75
C LYS A 21 -41.81 -68.74 -5.92
N THR A 22 -41.07 -69.22 -6.92
CA THR A 22 -40.52 -68.34 -7.97
C THR A 22 -40.92 -68.76 -9.39
N ALA A 23 -41.21 -70.04 -9.64
CA ALA A 23 -41.58 -70.49 -10.97
C ALA A 23 -42.95 -69.92 -11.35
N ARG A 24 -42.99 -69.09 -12.39
CA ARG A 24 -44.19 -68.36 -12.84
C ARG A 24 -45.42 -69.26 -12.99
N TYR A 25 -45.26 -70.42 -13.64
CA TYR A 25 -46.38 -71.35 -13.81
C TYR A 25 -46.88 -71.97 -12.49
N CYS A 26 -46.02 -72.12 -11.48
CA CYS A 26 -46.40 -72.60 -10.15
C CYS A 26 -47.21 -71.53 -9.43
N LEU A 27 -46.80 -70.28 -9.54
CA LEU A 27 -47.48 -69.14 -8.93
C LEU A 27 -48.84 -68.88 -9.56
N ILE A 28 -48.97 -69.02 -10.89
CA ILE A 28 -50.25 -68.93 -11.60
C ILE A 28 -51.21 -70.02 -11.13
N LYS A 29 -50.74 -71.27 -11.04
CA LYS A 29 -51.57 -72.40 -10.58
C LYS A 29 -51.91 -72.35 -9.08
N GLN A 30 -51.11 -71.65 -8.28
CA GLN A 30 -51.41 -71.34 -6.88
C GLN A 30 -52.44 -70.19 -6.73
N GLY A 31 -52.85 -69.54 -7.83
CA GLY A 31 -53.73 -68.37 -7.79
C GLY A 31 -53.04 -67.10 -7.26
N LEU A 32 -51.70 -67.10 -7.17
CA LEU A 32 -50.91 -65.97 -6.67
C LEU A 32 -50.49 -65.00 -7.78
N LEU A 33 -50.74 -65.34 -9.04
CA LEU A 33 -50.39 -64.52 -10.20
C LEU A 33 -51.45 -64.72 -11.29
N GLU A 34 -52.03 -63.64 -11.82
CA GLU A 34 -53.03 -63.76 -12.88
C GLU A 34 -52.40 -64.17 -14.22
N PRO A 35 -53.08 -65.02 -15.03
CA PRO A 35 -52.54 -65.51 -16.31
C PRO A 35 -52.21 -64.41 -17.31
N GLU A 36 -52.92 -63.28 -17.24
CA GLU A 36 -52.88 -62.18 -18.20
C GLU A 36 -51.90 -61.05 -17.83
N CYS A 37 -51.14 -61.19 -16.74
CA CYS A 37 -50.04 -60.27 -16.44
C CYS A 37 -48.85 -60.53 -17.40
N GLU A 38 -48.98 -60.03 -18.63
CA GLU A 38 -47.95 -60.10 -19.66
C GLU A 38 -46.70 -59.27 -19.28
N HIS A 39 -46.85 -58.34 -18.33
CA HIS A 39 -45.81 -57.43 -17.90
C HIS A 39 -45.40 -57.76 -16.46
N ILE A 40 -44.26 -58.43 -16.31
CA ILE A 40 -43.51 -58.38 -15.06
C ILE A 40 -43.06 -56.92 -14.94
N ILE A 41 -43.56 -56.18 -13.94
CA ILE A 41 -43.01 -54.85 -13.61
C ILE A 41 -41.60 -55.11 -13.09
N ILE A 42 -40.62 -55.11 -13.99
CA ILE A 42 -39.22 -55.08 -13.63
C ILE A 42 -38.98 -53.64 -13.20
N GLU A 43 -38.82 -53.40 -11.89
CA GLU A 43 -38.37 -52.10 -11.41
C GLU A 43 -37.06 -51.75 -12.12
N GLU A 44 -37.09 -50.72 -12.96
CA GLU A 44 -35.89 -50.26 -13.65
C GLU A 44 -34.94 -49.66 -12.61
N HIS A 45 -33.80 -50.31 -12.40
CA HIS A 45 -32.80 -49.84 -11.43
C HIS A 45 -31.79 -48.92 -12.12
N ILE A 46 -32.26 -47.74 -12.54
CA ILE A 46 -31.46 -46.76 -13.27
C ILE A 46 -30.78 -45.80 -12.30
N CYS A 47 -29.48 -45.59 -12.48
CA CYS A 47 -28.75 -44.56 -11.73
C CYS A 47 -29.20 -43.15 -12.15
N GLU A 48 -29.64 -42.34 -11.19
CA GLU A 48 -30.13 -40.97 -11.48
C GLU A 48 -29.06 -40.05 -12.07
N TYR A 49 -27.79 -40.32 -11.79
CA TYR A 49 -26.65 -39.48 -12.18
C TYR A 49 -26.10 -39.85 -13.56
N CYS A 50 -25.72 -41.13 -13.74
CA CYS A 50 -25.10 -41.60 -15.00
C CYS A 50 -26.08 -42.27 -15.96
N LYS A 51 -27.35 -42.42 -15.57
CA LYS A 51 -28.43 -43.08 -16.34
C LYS A 51 -28.14 -44.54 -16.72
N LYS A 52 -27.15 -45.19 -16.09
CA LYS A 52 -26.85 -46.61 -16.29
C LYS A 52 -27.97 -47.48 -15.72
N ASN A 53 -28.50 -48.39 -16.54
CA ASN A 53 -29.46 -49.40 -16.12
C ASN A 53 -28.73 -50.58 -15.44
N LEU A 54 -29.22 -51.00 -14.27
CA LEU A 54 -28.60 -52.04 -13.44
C LEU A 54 -29.61 -53.16 -13.18
N SER A 55 -29.09 -54.37 -12.97
CA SER A 55 -29.92 -55.59 -12.93
C SER A 55 -30.73 -55.76 -11.66
N THR A 56 -30.29 -55.16 -10.54
CA THR A 56 -30.97 -55.27 -9.23
C THR A 56 -30.77 -54.00 -8.41
N LYS A 57 -31.68 -53.76 -7.46
CA LYS A 57 -31.57 -52.69 -6.46
C LYS A 57 -30.27 -52.71 -5.66
N HIS A 58 -29.75 -53.91 -5.32
CA HIS A 58 -28.49 -54.04 -4.59
C HIS A 58 -27.30 -53.52 -5.41
N VAL A 59 -27.26 -53.86 -6.70
CA VAL A 59 -26.23 -53.38 -7.62
C VAL A 59 -26.35 -51.87 -7.84
N LEU A 60 -27.56 -51.32 -7.91
CA LEU A 60 -27.78 -49.87 -7.94
C LEU A 60 -27.22 -49.17 -6.70
N ASN A 61 -27.51 -49.67 -5.50
CA ASN A 61 -26.99 -49.09 -4.27
C ASN A 61 -25.45 -49.14 -4.20
N SER A 62 -24.85 -50.27 -4.58
CA SER A 62 -23.40 -50.40 -4.65
C SER A 62 -22.78 -49.45 -5.69
N HIS A 63 -23.42 -49.32 -6.85
CA HIS A 63 -23.02 -48.37 -7.87
C HIS A 63 -23.11 -46.92 -7.40
N LEU A 64 -24.15 -46.52 -6.66
CA LEU A 64 -24.29 -45.16 -6.11
C LEU A 64 -23.19 -44.76 -5.13
N LEU A 65 -22.43 -45.72 -4.58
CA LEU A 65 -21.26 -45.44 -3.73
C LEU A 65 -19.99 -45.17 -4.56
N THR A 66 -19.94 -45.65 -5.80
CA THR A 66 -18.75 -45.62 -6.66
C THR A 66 -19.00 -44.90 -8.00
N CYS A 67 -20.20 -44.35 -8.19
CA CYS A 67 -20.59 -43.65 -9.40
C CYS A 67 -19.81 -42.34 -9.54
N ILE A 68 -18.91 -42.30 -10.52
CA ILE A 68 -18.03 -41.16 -10.79
C ILE A 68 -18.84 -39.87 -11.01
N ILE A 69 -19.89 -39.91 -11.84
CA ILE A 69 -20.73 -38.73 -12.13
C ILE A 69 -21.41 -38.19 -10.86
N LYS A 70 -21.81 -39.07 -9.93
CA LYS A 70 -22.37 -38.63 -8.65
C LYS A 70 -21.30 -37.94 -7.79
N ILE A 71 -20.13 -38.57 -7.68
CA ILE A 71 -19.00 -38.03 -6.90
C ILE A 71 -18.59 -36.66 -7.44
N GLU A 72 -18.43 -36.52 -8.75
CA GLU A 72 -18.10 -35.24 -9.41
C GLU A 72 -19.16 -34.16 -9.15
N ASN A 73 -20.45 -34.51 -9.21
CA ASN A 73 -21.53 -33.57 -8.91
C ASN A 73 -21.52 -33.14 -7.44
N GLU A 74 -21.28 -34.07 -6.51
CA GLU A 74 -21.17 -33.74 -5.08
C GLU A 74 -19.97 -32.84 -4.80
N GLU A 75 -18.82 -33.08 -5.43
CA GLU A 75 -17.65 -32.20 -5.33
C GLU A 75 -17.92 -30.82 -5.91
N LYS A 76 -18.58 -30.74 -7.06
CA LYS A 76 -18.98 -29.48 -7.68
C LYS A 76 -19.91 -28.68 -6.77
N ASN A 77 -20.89 -29.34 -6.17
CA ASN A 77 -21.81 -28.72 -5.21
C ASN A 77 -21.08 -28.21 -3.97
N LYS A 78 -20.12 -28.98 -3.42
CA LYS A 78 -19.29 -28.54 -2.29
C LYS A 78 -18.47 -27.30 -2.64
N LYS A 79 -17.81 -27.29 -3.81
CA LYS A 79 -17.06 -26.12 -4.30
C LYS A 79 -17.98 -24.90 -4.46
N GLN A 80 -19.18 -25.10 -5.00
CA GLN A 80 -20.17 -24.03 -5.16
C GLN A 80 -20.63 -23.45 -3.81
N GLN A 81 -20.84 -24.30 -2.79
CA GLN A 81 -21.16 -23.85 -1.43
C GLN A 81 -20.01 -23.04 -0.81
N GLN A 82 -18.76 -23.48 -1.00
CA GLN A 82 -17.58 -22.73 -0.55
C GLN A 82 -17.47 -21.36 -1.23
N ILE A 83 -17.71 -21.28 -2.54
CA ILE A 83 -17.73 -19.99 -3.27
C ILE A 83 -18.79 -19.05 -2.70
N ILE A 84 -20.00 -19.55 -2.42
CA ILE A 84 -21.07 -18.75 -1.81
C ILE A 84 -20.65 -18.23 -0.44
N GLN A 85 -19.98 -19.06 0.38
CA GLN A 85 -19.50 -18.66 1.70
C GLN A 85 -18.40 -17.59 1.60
N HIS A 86 -17.42 -17.75 0.71
CA HIS A 86 -16.36 -16.77 0.50
C HIS A 86 -16.91 -15.44 -0.02
N ASN A 87 -17.89 -15.47 -0.93
CA ASN A 87 -18.50 -14.23 -1.43
C ASN A 87 -19.21 -13.45 -0.32
N LYS A 88 -19.89 -14.13 0.62
CA LYS A 88 -20.47 -13.47 1.80
C LYS A 88 -19.41 -12.79 2.67
N GLN A 89 -18.28 -13.47 2.91
CA GLN A 89 -17.17 -12.90 3.67
C GLN A 89 -16.57 -11.67 2.97
N ILE A 90 -16.38 -11.73 1.65
CA ILE A 90 -15.90 -10.60 0.85
C ILE A 90 -16.84 -9.41 0.96
N GLU A 91 -18.15 -9.65 0.91
CA GLU A 91 -19.17 -8.60 1.01
C GLU A 91 -19.21 -7.95 2.40
N GLU A 92 -19.07 -8.73 3.47
CA GLU A 92 -18.93 -8.21 4.83
C GLU A 92 -17.68 -7.33 4.99
N ILE A 93 -16.53 -7.77 4.46
CA ILE A 93 -15.28 -7.02 4.48
C ILE A 93 -15.42 -5.73 3.69
N LYS A 94 -16.02 -5.78 2.49
CA LYS A 94 -16.28 -4.61 1.66
C LYS A 94 -17.15 -3.57 2.39
N ASN A 95 -18.23 -4.01 3.01
CA ASN A 95 -19.13 -3.14 3.79
C ASN A 95 -18.43 -2.54 5.03
N ASN A 96 -17.42 -3.21 5.58
CA ASN A 96 -16.60 -2.65 6.66
C ASN A 96 -15.67 -1.54 6.14
N TYR A 97 -14.95 -1.79 5.04
CA TYR A 97 -14.08 -0.78 4.44
C TYR A 97 -14.85 0.45 3.95
N GLU A 98 -16.03 0.26 3.35
CA GLU A 98 -16.87 1.38 2.93
C GLU A 98 -17.28 2.27 4.12
N ARG A 99 -17.61 1.68 5.27
CA ARG A 99 -17.90 2.45 6.50
C ARG A 99 -16.68 3.22 7.01
N GLN A 100 -15.50 2.60 7.01
CA GLN A 100 -14.27 3.27 7.44
C GLN A 100 -13.91 4.45 6.53
N ILE A 101 -14.04 4.30 5.21
CA ILE A 101 -13.81 5.37 4.24
C ILE A 101 -14.77 6.53 4.50
N GLU A 102 -16.05 6.24 4.75
CA GLU A 102 -17.06 7.26 5.03
C GLU A 102 -16.76 8.01 6.34
N GLU A 103 -16.34 7.31 7.39
CA GLU A 103 -15.94 7.91 8.66
C GLU A 103 -14.74 8.85 8.50
N ILE A 104 -13.71 8.40 7.76
CA ILE A 104 -12.52 9.19 7.46
C ILE A 104 -12.88 10.46 6.66
N LYS A 105 -13.72 10.32 5.62
CA LYS A 105 -14.21 11.48 4.83
C LYS A 105 -14.93 12.49 5.71
N ASN A 106 -15.80 12.03 6.59
CA ASN A 106 -16.53 12.89 7.51
C ASN A 106 -15.64 13.57 8.56
N ASN A 107 -14.53 12.93 8.96
CA ASN A 107 -13.53 13.55 9.83
C ASN A 107 -12.76 14.66 9.11
N TYR A 108 -12.22 14.37 7.91
CA TYR A 108 -11.52 15.39 7.13
C TYR A 108 -12.43 16.56 6.73
N GLY A 109 -13.69 16.29 6.39
CA GLY A 109 -14.68 17.33 6.12
C GLY A 109 -14.87 18.29 7.29
N ARG A 110 -14.91 17.77 8.53
CA ARG A 110 -14.99 18.59 9.75
C ARG A 110 -13.73 19.43 9.96
N GLN A 111 -12.54 18.84 9.82
CA GLN A 111 -11.27 19.56 9.99
C GLN A 111 -11.12 20.70 8.96
N ILE A 112 -11.53 20.46 7.71
CA ILE A 112 -11.50 21.50 6.67
C ILE A 112 -12.43 22.66 7.04
N GLU A 113 -13.62 22.38 7.57
CA GLU A 113 -14.55 23.44 7.96
C GLU A 113 -14.03 24.24 9.17
N GLU A 114 -13.44 23.58 10.16
CA GLU A 114 -12.78 24.24 11.29
C GLU A 114 -11.63 25.14 10.83
N LEU A 115 -10.78 24.67 9.91
CA LEU A 115 -9.69 25.47 9.36
C LEU A 115 -10.21 26.69 8.57
N LYS A 116 -11.30 26.55 7.80
CA LYS A 116 -11.94 27.68 7.10
C LYS A 116 -12.47 28.73 8.07
N ILE A 117 -13.05 28.31 9.20
CA ILE A 117 -13.51 29.22 10.26
C ILE A 117 -12.33 29.99 10.84
N GLN A 118 -11.23 29.30 11.18
CA GLN A 118 -10.03 29.93 11.73
C GLN A 118 -9.38 30.92 10.75
N ILE A 119 -9.35 30.62 9.46
CA ILE A 119 -8.85 31.54 8.43
C ILE A 119 -9.70 32.80 8.39
N ARG A 120 -11.02 32.67 8.39
CA ARG A 120 -11.95 33.82 8.40
C ARG A 120 -11.75 34.70 9.63
N GLU A 121 -11.56 34.09 10.80
CA GLU A 121 -11.26 34.83 12.03
C GLU A 121 -9.93 35.58 11.94
N LYS A 122 -8.88 34.93 11.42
CA LYS A 122 -7.58 35.57 11.19
C LYS A 122 -7.67 36.73 10.19
N ASP A 123 -8.41 36.57 9.11
CA ASP A 123 -8.63 37.63 8.12
C ASP A 123 -9.35 38.84 8.74
N ASN A 124 -10.36 38.59 9.59
CA ASN A 124 -11.04 39.65 10.33
C ASN A 124 -10.09 40.40 11.29
N ILE A 125 -9.19 39.67 11.98
CA ILE A 125 -8.19 40.28 12.85
C ILE A 125 -7.19 41.11 12.04
N ILE A 126 -6.71 40.61 10.90
CA ILE A 126 -5.81 41.34 10.01
C ILE A 126 -6.48 42.61 9.51
N ALA A 127 -7.75 42.53 9.08
CA ALA A 127 -8.53 43.69 8.66
C ALA A 127 -8.66 44.72 9.79
N SER A 128 -8.89 44.28 11.03
CA SER A 128 -8.95 45.14 12.22
C SER A 128 -7.61 45.83 12.52
N ILE A 129 -6.50 45.09 12.44
CA ILE A 129 -5.15 45.66 12.64
C ILE A 129 -4.82 46.66 11.52
N ALA A 130 -5.15 46.33 10.27
CA ALA A 130 -4.91 47.20 9.12
C ALA A 130 -5.73 48.50 9.16
N SER A 131 -6.89 48.49 9.83
CA SER A 131 -7.76 49.65 9.99
C SER A 131 -7.45 50.50 11.22
N GLN A 132 -6.49 50.08 12.08
CA GLN A 132 -6.00 50.96 13.14
C GLN A 132 -5.11 52.07 12.55
N PRO A 133 -5.33 53.34 12.93
CA PRO A 133 -4.50 54.45 12.48
C PRO A 133 -3.07 54.26 12.99
N LYS A 134 -2.10 54.20 12.06
CA LYS A 134 -0.67 54.19 12.42
C LYS A 134 -0.28 55.57 12.96
N THR A 135 -0.19 55.70 14.27
CA THR A 135 0.54 56.80 14.91
C THR A 135 2.03 56.58 14.69
N VAL A 136 2.60 57.27 13.70
CA VAL A 136 4.05 57.34 13.50
C VAL A 136 4.62 58.30 14.54
N THR A 137 4.99 57.79 15.71
CA THR A 137 5.87 58.49 16.64
C THR A 137 7.30 58.36 16.14
N ASN A 138 7.82 59.44 15.54
CA ASN A 138 9.25 59.58 15.21
C ASN A 138 10.08 59.69 16.50
N ASN A 139 10.31 58.57 17.18
CA ASN A 139 11.31 58.48 18.23
C ASN A 139 12.65 58.08 17.61
N ASN A 140 13.42 59.10 17.24
CA ASN A 140 14.85 58.99 16.95
C ASN A 140 15.61 58.66 18.24
N ASN A 141 15.59 57.41 18.71
CA ASN A 141 16.56 56.88 19.68
C ASN A 141 16.41 55.34 19.85
N SER A 142 16.95 54.58 18.91
CA SER A 142 17.31 53.16 19.12
C SER A 142 18.44 52.71 18.19
N ARG A 143 19.60 53.36 18.29
CA ARG A 143 20.85 52.85 17.69
C ARG A 143 21.56 51.95 18.69
N SER A 144 21.37 50.63 18.60
CA SER A 144 22.41 49.70 19.05
C SER A 144 22.33 48.28 18.48
N THR A 145 21.13 47.70 18.26
CA THR A 145 21.02 46.27 17.87
C THR A 145 20.78 46.01 16.37
N THR A 146 20.17 46.97 15.63
CA THR A 146 19.92 46.83 14.18
C THR A 146 21.20 46.80 13.32
N ASN A 147 22.32 47.33 13.84
CA ASN A 147 23.55 47.48 13.08
C ASN A 147 24.21 46.12 12.72
N ASN A 148 24.20 45.14 13.63
CA ASN A 148 24.93 43.87 13.41
C ASN A 148 24.30 43.01 12.33
N ARG A 149 22.97 42.88 12.34
CA ARG A 149 22.24 42.08 11.35
C ARG A 149 22.33 42.68 9.95
N GLN A 150 22.22 44.00 9.83
CA GLN A 150 22.41 44.71 8.57
C GLN A 150 23.84 44.52 8.04
N LEU A 151 24.84 44.53 8.94
CA LEU A 151 26.25 44.32 8.60
C LEU A 151 26.50 42.90 8.07
N ILE A 152 25.92 41.87 8.71
CA ILE A 152 26.00 40.47 8.24
C ILE A 152 25.36 40.32 6.86
N ILE A 153 24.15 40.85 6.67
CA ILE A 153 23.44 40.80 5.38
C ILE A 153 24.24 41.51 4.27
N ASN A 154 24.84 42.66 4.58
CA ASN A 154 25.67 43.40 3.64
C ASN A 154 26.97 42.65 3.28
N ASN A 155 27.48 41.80 4.17
CA ASN A 155 28.70 41.02 3.97
C ASN A 155 28.45 39.64 3.36
N LEU A 156 27.19 39.27 3.06
CA LEU A 156 26.90 38.00 2.38
C LEU A 156 27.61 37.92 1.04
N ILE A 157 28.16 36.74 0.76
CA ILE A 157 28.75 36.41 -0.54
C ILE A 157 27.61 36.06 -1.52
N PRO A 158 27.57 36.67 -2.71
CA PRO A 158 26.62 36.30 -3.77
C PRO A 158 26.64 34.80 -4.11
N LEU A 159 25.45 34.20 -4.20
CA LEU A 159 25.30 32.82 -4.68
C LEU A 159 25.24 32.82 -6.21
N THR A 160 26.41 32.69 -6.83
CA THR A 160 26.56 32.56 -8.28
C THR A 160 26.49 31.09 -8.72
N GLU A 161 26.23 30.84 -10.00
CA GLU A 161 26.26 29.49 -10.56
C GLU A 161 27.63 28.80 -10.38
N ASP A 162 28.73 29.55 -10.37
CA ASP A 162 30.06 28.99 -10.09
C ASP A 162 30.27 28.58 -8.63
N GLU A 163 29.59 29.24 -7.67
CA GLU A 163 29.56 28.76 -6.29
C GLU A 163 28.79 27.44 -6.20
N TYR A 164 27.63 27.32 -6.86
CA TYR A 164 26.86 26.08 -6.88
C TYR A 164 27.63 24.90 -7.47
N LYS A 165 28.48 25.12 -8.49
CA LYS A 165 29.33 24.06 -9.07
C LYS A 165 30.31 23.44 -8.07
N LYS A 166 30.62 24.10 -6.95
CA LYS A 166 31.48 23.56 -5.88
C LYS A 166 30.72 22.62 -4.94
N LEU A 167 29.39 22.75 -4.88
CA LEU A 167 28.55 21.99 -3.95
C LEU A 167 28.68 20.46 -4.10
N PRO A 168 28.77 19.87 -5.31
CA PRO A 168 28.96 18.43 -5.48
C PRO A 168 30.30 17.91 -4.93
N GLU A 169 31.33 18.75 -4.87
CA GLU A 169 32.64 18.36 -4.33
C GLU A 169 32.60 18.23 -2.80
N MET A 170 31.65 18.89 -2.14
CA MET A 170 31.42 18.78 -0.69
C MET A 170 30.66 17.49 -0.31
N LEU A 171 30.00 16.83 -1.27
CA LEU A 171 29.23 15.62 -1.01
C LEU A 171 30.13 14.37 -1.05
N THR A 172 30.19 13.67 0.07
CA THR A 172 31.00 12.45 0.25
C THR A 172 30.13 11.21 0.53
N PRO A 173 30.68 9.99 0.43
CA PRO A 173 29.97 8.77 0.78
C PRO A 173 29.42 8.74 2.21
N GLU A 174 30.13 9.32 3.17
CA GLU A 174 29.72 9.38 4.58
C GLU A 174 28.43 10.21 4.75
N HIS A 175 28.25 11.26 3.94
CA HIS A 175 27.03 12.06 3.96
C HIS A 175 25.82 11.25 3.44
N ILE A 176 26.01 10.33 2.48
CA ILE A 176 24.95 9.43 2.01
C ILE A 176 24.56 8.44 3.10
N GLU A 177 25.53 7.93 3.87
CA GLU A 177 25.27 7.01 4.98
C GLU A 177 24.51 7.67 6.14
N GLN A 178 24.72 8.98 6.33
CA GLN A 178 24.00 9.80 7.30
C GLN A 178 22.60 10.25 6.81
N ASP A 179 22.20 9.86 5.60
CA ASP A 179 20.89 10.18 5.02
C ASP A 179 20.66 11.72 5.02
N VAL A 180 19.46 12.18 5.39
CA VAL A 180 19.11 13.61 5.49
C VAL A 180 20.11 14.46 6.29
N LEU A 181 20.74 13.90 7.33
CA LEU A 181 21.70 14.64 8.17
C LEU A 181 22.97 15.01 7.38
N GLY A 182 23.40 14.14 6.47
CA GLY A 182 24.55 14.44 5.61
C GLY A 182 24.25 15.60 4.67
N TYR A 183 23.04 15.65 4.10
CA TYR A 183 22.62 16.78 3.27
C TYR A 183 22.48 18.08 4.06
N ILE A 184 22.00 18.02 5.31
CA ILE A 184 21.94 19.17 6.21
C ILE A 184 23.34 19.74 6.45
N GLN A 185 24.34 18.88 6.71
CA GLN A 185 25.73 19.31 6.93
C GLN A 185 26.32 20.00 5.69
N VAL A 186 26.22 19.36 4.53
CA VAL A 186 26.69 19.91 3.25
C VAL A 186 26.02 21.26 2.97
N ALA A 187 24.70 21.33 3.15
CA ALA A 187 23.94 22.54 2.90
C ALA A 187 24.30 23.67 3.86
N SER A 188 24.45 23.37 5.15
CA SER A 188 24.75 24.37 6.18
C SER A 188 26.15 24.96 5.98
N GLU A 189 27.15 24.13 5.69
CA GLU A 189 28.51 24.61 5.43
C GLU A 189 28.60 25.37 4.11
N PHE A 190 27.87 24.94 3.07
CA PHE A 190 27.80 25.67 1.80
C PHE A 190 27.18 27.07 1.96
N LEU A 191 26.08 27.17 2.70
CA LEU A 191 25.33 28.42 2.88
C LEU A 191 25.96 29.39 3.89
N LYS A 192 26.94 28.93 4.67
CA LYS A 192 27.68 29.75 5.62
C LYS A 192 28.26 31.00 4.96
N ASN A 193 27.96 32.16 5.52
CA ASN A 193 28.29 33.49 4.99
C ASN A 193 27.69 33.82 3.60
N LYS A 194 26.81 32.97 3.04
CA LYS A 194 26.14 33.16 1.75
C LYS A 194 24.64 33.40 1.90
N ALA A 195 24.03 32.79 2.91
CA ALA A 195 22.63 32.97 3.27
C ALA A 195 22.46 33.06 4.78
N ILE A 196 21.35 33.66 5.21
CA ILE A 196 20.99 33.83 6.62
C ILE A 196 19.50 33.60 6.80
N CYS A 197 19.11 32.83 7.82
CA CYS A 197 17.71 32.74 8.22
C CYS A 197 17.37 33.94 9.09
N THR A 198 16.36 34.70 8.65
CA THR A 198 15.94 35.97 9.23
C THR A 198 14.72 35.84 10.14
N ASP A 199 13.89 34.83 9.90
CA ASP A 199 12.74 34.50 10.75
C ASP A 199 12.62 32.98 10.71
N LEU A 200 12.96 32.33 11.83
CA LEU A 200 12.94 30.88 11.93
C LEU A 200 11.52 30.32 11.88
N SER A 201 10.54 31.04 12.44
CA SER A 201 9.14 30.59 12.49
C SER A 201 8.51 30.50 11.10
N ARG A 202 8.92 31.39 10.21
CA ARG A 202 8.48 31.47 8.81
C ARG A 202 9.52 30.94 7.82
N LYS A 203 10.64 30.43 8.33
CA LYS A 203 11.77 29.92 7.53
C LYS A 203 12.20 30.92 6.45
N MET A 204 12.31 32.19 6.83
CA MET A 204 12.63 33.26 5.88
C MET A 204 14.14 33.33 5.66
N VAL A 205 14.62 32.79 4.55
CA VAL A 205 16.05 32.83 4.21
C VAL A 205 16.34 34.04 3.33
N THR A 206 17.33 34.84 3.69
CA THR A 206 17.81 35.97 2.88
C THR A 206 19.20 35.66 2.34
N HIS A 207 19.43 35.90 1.05
CA HIS A 207 20.72 35.72 0.39
C HIS A 207 20.92 36.78 -0.70
N LYS A 208 22.13 36.84 -1.26
CA LYS A 208 22.40 37.67 -2.46
C LYS A 208 22.37 36.81 -3.71
N ASP A 209 21.64 37.26 -4.73
CA ASP A 209 21.65 36.64 -6.06
C ASP A 209 22.95 36.90 -6.82
N GLU A 210 23.04 36.41 -8.06
CA GLU A 210 24.18 36.57 -8.96
C GLU A 210 24.57 38.03 -9.24
N ASN A 211 23.62 38.96 -9.14
CA ASN A 211 23.82 40.39 -9.33
C ASN A 211 24.17 41.11 -8.01
N GLY A 212 24.31 40.36 -6.91
CA GLY A 212 24.55 40.89 -5.57
C GLY A 212 23.32 41.53 -4.93
N LYS A 213 22.13 41.36 -5.51
CA LYS A 213 20.88 41.91 -4.96
C LYS A 213 20.34 40.97 -3.89
N LEU A 214 19.81 41.55 -2.82
CA LEU A 214 19.17 40.79 -1.74
C LEU A 214 17.85 40.20 -2.21
N VAL A 215 17.73 38.89 -2.04
CA VAL A 215 16.55 38.09 -2.32
C VAL A 215 16.14 37.35 -1.05
N THR A 216 14.84 37.30 -0.82
CA THR A 216 14.25 36.58 0.30
C THR A 216 13.51 35.36 -0.25
N ASP A 217 13.83 34.19 0.30
CA ASP A 217 13.35 32.87 -0.11
C ASP A 217 12.56 32.22 1.04
N PRO A 218 11.22 32.37 1.05
CA PRO A 218 10.37 31.73 2.05
C PRO A 218 10.50 30.21 1.98
N ASN A 219 10.59 29.55 3.14
CA ASN A 219 10.78 28.11 3.26
C ASN A 219 12.02 27.55 2.53
N MET A 220 12.97 28.42 2.15
CA MET A 220 14.16 28.01 1.38
C MET A 220 13.82 27.26 0.08
N ASN A 221 12.67 27.53 -0.53
CA ASN A 221 12.18 26.79 -1.69
C ASN A 221 13.14 26.89 -2.88
N ASN A 222 13.54 28.11 -3.27
CA ASN A 222 14.38 28.29 -4.45
C ASN A 222 15.82 27.79 -4.21
N LEU A 223 16.37 28.07 -3.03
CA LEU A 223 17.71 27.63 -2.66
C LEU A 223 17.81 26.11 -2.59
N SER A 224 16.85 25.45 -1.94
CA SER A 224 16.84 23.99 -1.84
C SER A 224 16.72 23.33 -3.22
N ILE A 225 15.81 23.79 -4.07
CA ILE A 225 15.68 23.30 -5.46
C ILE A 225 17.01 23.43 -6.21
N LYS A 226 17.66 24.60 -6.19
CA LYS A 226 18.95 24.80 -6.86
C LYS A 226 20.04 23.88 -6.31
N MET A 227 20.15 23.78 -4.99
CA MET A 227 21.16 22.94 -4.34
C MET A 227 20.98 21.46 -4.70
N PHE A 228 19.75 20.94 -4.58
CA PHE A 228 19.47 19.54 -4.88
C PHE A 228 19.56 19.22 -6.37
N ASN A 229 19.23 20.16 -7.27
CA ASN A 229 19.49 19.99 -8.70
C ASN A 229 20.96 19.72 -8.99
N VAL A 230 21.86 20.52 -8.40
CA VAL A 230 23.29 20.38 -8.62
C VAL A 230 23.87 19.15 -7.93
N LEU A 231 23.31 18.75 -6.78
CA LEU A 231 23.73 17.55 -6.05
C LEU A 231 23.25 16.24 -6.71
N THR A 232 22.15 16.25 -7.46
CA THR A 232 21.44 15.05 -7.94
C THR A 232 22.36 14.04 -8.64
N GLU A 233 23.21 14.48 -9.56
CA GLU A 233 24.08 13.58 -10.34
C GLU A 233 25.18 12.99 -9.46
N LYS A 234 25.81 13.80 -8.60
CA LYS A 234 26.84 13.31 -7.67
C LYS A 234 26.24 12.33 -6.66
N SER A 235 25.07 12.63 -6.12
CA SER A 235 24.33 11.72 -5.24
C SER A 235 24.04 10.40 -5.92
N ARG A 236 23.59 10.43 -7.19
CA ARG A 236 23.34 9.21 -7.97
C ARG A 236 24.60 8.36 -8.11
N GLN A 237 25.75 8.98 -8.39
CA GLN A 237 27.02 8.27 -8.54
C GLN A 237 27.43 7.59 -7.23
N ILE A 238 27.41 8.31 -6.11
CA ILE A 238 27.80 7.78 -4.80
C ILE A 238 26.83 6.68 -4.35
N ILE A 239 25.51 6.90 -4.49
CA ILE A 239 24.49 5.89 -4.17
C ILE A 239 24.69 4.64 -5.01
N GLY A 240 24.99 4.78 -6.31
CA GLY A 240 25.28 3.66 -7.20
C GLY A 240 26.50 2.85 -6.75
N GLN A 241 27.58 3.53 -6.35
CA GLN A 241 28.77 2.86 -5.78
C GLN A 241 28.43 2.12 -4.48
N LYS A 242 27.70 2.75 -3.57
CA LYS A 242 27.25 2.12 -2.31
C LYS A 242 26.33 0.94 -2.54
N SER A 243 25.46 0.98 -3.56
CA SER A 243 24.63 -0.16 -3.93
C SER A 243 25.45 -1.34 -4.43
N LEU A 244 26.54 -1.09 -5.18
CA LEU A 244 27.46 -2.15 -5.61
C LEU A 244 28.23 -2.75 -4.42
N GLU A 245 28.75 -1.92 -3.52
CA GLU A 245 29.39 -2.35 -2.26
C GLU A 245 28.44 -3.22 -1.43
N LEU A 246 27.20 -2.77 -1.26
CA LEU A 246 26.17 -3.49 -0.51
C LEU A 246 25.85 -4.86 -1.13
N ASN A 247 25.78 -4.93 -2.46
CA ASN A 247 25.53 -6.19 -3.18
C ASN A 247 26.73 -7.15 -3.08
N ASP A 248 27.95 -6.64 -3.05
CA ASP A 248 29.16 -7.44 -2.84
C ASP A 248 29.22 -8.01 -1.42
N GLN A 249 28.91 -7.19 -0.40
CA GLN A 249 28.79 -7.63 1.00
C GLN A 249 27.76 -8.76 1.16
N HIS A 250 26.59 -8.61 0.53
CA HIS A 250 25.54 -9.63 0.53
C HIS A 250 25.99 -10.93 -0.17
N SER A 251 26.62 -10.81 -1.34
CA SER A 251 27.14 -11.96 -2.09
C SER A 251 28.22 -12.74 -1.32
N LYS A 252 28.97 -12.06 -0.45
CA LYS A 252 29.98 -12.65 0.45
C LYS A 252 29.40 -13.17 1.77
N ASN A 253 28.08 -13.08 1.97
CA ASN A 253 27.39 -13.40 3.23
C ASN A 253 27.91 -12.60 4.44
N GLU A 254 28.43 -11.38 4.23
CA GLU A 254 28.85 -10.48 5.32
C GLU A 254 27.66 -9.81 6.01
N ILE A 255 26.55 -9.67 5.28
CA ILE A 255 25.26 -9.18 5.76
C ILE A 255 24.18 -10.18 5.37
N ASP A 256 23.13 -10.27 6.18
CA ASP A 256 22.00 -11.14 5.87
C ASP A 256 21.00 -10.49 4.88
N ASN A 257 20.00 -11.26 4.45
CA ASN A 257 18.99 -10.80 3.52
C ASN A 257 18.17 -9.61 4.06
N GLU A 258 17.88 -9.59 5.35
CA GLU A 258 17.06 -8.55 5.97
C GLU A 258 17.83 -7.23 6.03
N GLU A 259 19.09 -7.27 6.46
CA GLU A 259 20.00 -6.13 6.48
C GLU A 259 20.23 -5.58 5.07
N PHE A 260 20.44 -6.45 4.09
CA PHE A 260 20.58 -6.07 2.68
C PHE A 260 19.35 -5.32 2.17
N ILE A 261 18.15 -5.89 2.35
CA ILE A 261 16.89 -5.27 1.90
C ILE A 261 16.71 -3.92 2.58
N ASN A 262 16.92 -3.83 3.89
CA ASN A 262 16.77 -2.58 4.64
C ASN A 262 17.72 -1.48 4.15
N LYS A 263 19.01 -1.80 3.93
CA LYS A 263 19.99 -0.82 3.42
C LYS A 263 19.69 -0.42 1.97
N ALA A 264 19.32 -1.38 1.12
CA ALA A 264 18.97 -1.12 -0.28
C ALA A 264 17.74 -0.21 -0.41
N CYS A 265 16.70 -0.48 0.40
CA CYS A 265 15.51 0.35 0.48
C CYS A 265 15.84 1.78 0.93
N LYS A 266 16.69 1.96 1.95
CA LYS A 266 17.14 3.29 2.40
C LYS A 266 17.86 4.07 1.30
N LEU A 267 18.80 3.44 0.59
CA LEU A 267 19.53 4.08 -0.52
C LEU A 267 18.58 4.48 -1.66
N SER A 268 17.61 3.61 -1.98
CA SER A 268 16.59 3.89 -3.00
C SER A 268 15.70 5.07 -2.58
N GLN A 269 15.20 5.05 -1.34
CA GLN A 269 14.35 6.10 -0.80
C GLN A 269 15.07 7.46 -0.77
N LEU A 270 16.32 7.48 -0.31
CA LEU A 270 17.14 8.69 -0.31
C LEU A 270 17.29 9.25 -1.72
N ARG A 271 17.55 8.40 -2.72
CA ARG A 271 17.62 8.82 -4.13
C ARG A 271 16.31 9.46 -4.60
N VAL A 272 15.16 8.87 -4.27
CA VAL A 272 13.85 9.42 -4.60
C VAL A 272 13.66 10.78 -3.94
N ASN A 273 13.99 10.92 -2.66
CA ASN A 273 13.86 12.17 -1.92
C ASN A 273 14.70 13.30 -2.55
N ILE A 274 15.93 13.01 -2.97
CA ILE A 274 16.81 13.97 -3.65
C ILE A 274 16.21 14.46 -4.97
N ILE A 275 15.68 13.53 -5.78
CA ILE A 275 15.05 13.87 -7.06
C ILE A 275 13.81 14.74 -6.83
N LYS A 276 12.97 14.39 -5.85
CA LYS A 276 11.78 15.17 -5.48
C LYS A 276 12.15 16.56 -4.94
N MET A 277 13.25 16.70 -4.19
CA MET A 277 13.76 18.00 -3.76
C MET A 277 14.24 18.85 -4.96
N ALA A 278 14.94 18.22 -5.90
CA ALA A 278 15.48 18.90 -7.09
C ALA A 278 14.40 19.37 -8.07
N SER A 279 13.31 18.61 -8.22
CA SER A 279 12.22 18.99 -9.13
C SER A 279 11.42 20.20 -8.64
N GLY A 280 11.48 20.51 -7.34
CA GLY A 280 10.56 21.43 -6.70
C GLY A 280 9.14 20.89 -6.62
N ASP A 281 8.33 21.54 -5.80
CA ASP A 281 6.87 21.52 -5.76
C ASP A 281 6.10 20.34 -5.11
N ASP A 282 5.21 20.78 -4.20
CA ASP A 282 3.81 20.44 -3.90
C ASP A 282 3.18 19.21 -4.57
N LYS A 283 3.45 18.94 -5.85
CA LYS A 283 2.96 17.72 -6.55
C LYS A 283 3.55 16.44 -5.99
N ASN A 284 4.77 16.51 -5.46
CA ASN A 284 5.44 15.36 -4.86
C ASN A 284 4.93 15.02 -3.47
N GLU A 285 4.19 15.94 -2.83
CA GLU A 285 3.55 15.77 -1.52
C GLU A 285 2.21 15.01 -1.64
N GLU A 286 1.46 15.21 -2.73
CA GLU A 286 0.20 14.50 -3.00
C GLU A 286 0.39 12.98 -3.20
N ASP A 287 1.52 12.58 -3.78
CA ASP A 287 1.88 11.18 -4.05
C ASP A 287 2.72 10.52 -2.93
N ASP A 288 3.02 11.22 -1.83
CA ASP A 288 3.83 10.71 -0.72
C ASP A 288 2.99 10.02 0.36
N THR A 289 2.38 8.88 0.02
CA THR A 289 1.46 8.15 0.92
C THR A 289 2.07 7.73 2.26
N GLU A 290 3.40 7.64 2.35
CA GLU A 290 4.14 7.27 3.56
C GLU A 290 4.80 8.46 4.27
N ASN A 291 4.63 9.69 3.76
CA ASN A 291 5.27 10.92 4.26
C ASN A 291 6.81 10.87 4.30
N ASN A 292 7.46 9.96 3.56
CA ASN A 292 8.92 9.79 3.59
C ASN A 292 9.63 11.01 3.01
N TYR A 293 9.10 11.58 1.92
CA TYR A 293 9.65 12.78 1.30
C TYR A 293 9.33 14.03 2.11
N ILE A 294 8.09 14.18 2.59
CA ILE A 294 7.67 15.33 3.40
C ILE A 294 8.54 15.44 4.65
N ASN A 295 8.75 14.33 5.36
CA ASN A 295 9.60 14.30 6.55
C ASN A 295 11.07 14.63 6.24
N PHE A 296 11.61 14.11 5.13
CA PHE A 296 12.95 14.43 4.66
C PHE A 296 13.11 15.93 4.38
N ARG A 297 12.16 16.51 3.64
CA ARG A 297 12.14 17.93 3.26
C ARG A 297 12.04 18.83 4.49
N ILE A 298 11.05 18.59 5.36
CA ILE A 298 10.83 19.39 6.57
C ILE A 298 12.09 19.39 7.42
N LYS A 299 12.62 18.20 7.73
CA LYS A 299 13.82 18.08 8.55
C LYS A 299 15.02 18.79 7.93
N CYS A 300 15.24 18.62 6.63
CA CYS A 300 16.33 19.28 5.92
C CYS A 300 16.21 20.81 6.02
N ILE A 301 15.04 21.36 5.73
CA ILE A 301 14.82 22.82 5.76
C ILE A 301 14.92 23.36 7.19
N ASP A 302 14.29 22.70 8.17
CA ASP A 302 14.27 23.14 9.57
C ASP A 302 15.67 23.22 10.17
N ASP A 303 16.45 22.15 9.98
CA ASP A 303 17.78 22.06 10.57
C ASP A 303 18.75 23.00 9.84
N VAL A 304 18.67 23.11 8.50
CA VAL A 304 19.50 24.08 7.76
C VAL A 304 19.14 25.51 8.17
N CYS A 305 17.86 25.87 8.22
CA CYS A 305 17.42 27.20 8.65
C CYS A 305 17.89 27.51 10.07
N SER A 306 17.82 26.54 10.98
CA SER A 306 18.31 26.67 12.36
C SER A 306 19.82 26.89 12.40
N ASN A 307 20.58 26.20 11.55
CA ASN A 307 22.04 26.32 11.49
C ASN A 307 22.53 27.66 10.92
N ILE A 308 21.74 28.27 10.03
CA ILE A 308 22.05 29.60 9.44
C ILE A 308 21.24 30.74 10.09
N TYR A 309 20.56 30.48 11.20
CA TYR A 309 19.77 31.48 11.91
C TYR A 309 20.67 32.34 12.80
N GLU A 310 20.66 33.64 12.54
CA GLU A 310 21.32 34.61 13.41
C GLU A 310 20.33 35.06 14.50
N ARG A 311 20.64 34.76 15.76
CA ARG A 311 19.85 35.28 16.88
C ARG A 311 20.10 36.78 17.01
N GLU A 312 19.03 37.55 17.12
CA GLU A 312 19.12 38.92 17.62
C GLU A 312 19.74 38.89 19.02
N ARG A 313 21.01 39.31 19.13
CA ARG A 313 21.69 39.57 20.40
C ARG A 313 21.65 41.06 20.71
#